data_AF-X1LHU5-F1
#
_entry.id   AF-X1LHU5-F1
#
_cell.length_a   1.000
_cell.length_b   1.000
_cell.length_c   1.000
_cell.angle_alpha   90.00
_cell.angle_beta   90.00
_cell.angle_gamma   90.00
#
_symmetry.space_group_name_H-M   'P 1'
#
loop_
_entity.id
_entity.type
_entity.pdbx_description
1 polymer ?
#
loop_
_entity_poly.entity_id
_entity_poly.type
_entity_poly.pdbx_seq_one_letter_code
_entity_poly.pdbx_strand_id
1 'polypeptide(L)' 'MDKIHCVKCFLCGEWIPIRKSKLNRPYLVCRTCAMTIFVNSEKGVRSLKELTQKIDSKKVHF' A
#
# COMPACT_ATOMS: atom_id res chain seq x y z
N MET A 1 -1.98 18.99 2.10
CA MET A 1 -1.72 17.73 2.83
C MET A 1 -1.69 16.61 1.82
N ASP A 2 -0.53 15.98 1.60
CA ASP A 2 -0.42 14.84 0.71
C ASP A 2 -1.20 13.65 1.29
N LYS A 3 -2.10 13.06 0.50
CA LYS A 3 -2.83 11.85 0.89
C LYS A 3 -1.86 10.67 0.90
N ILE A 4 -1.74 9.99 2.06
CA ILE A 4 -0.97 8.77 2.19
C ILE A 4 -1.90 7.59 1.91
N HIS A 5 -1.62 6.81 0.85
CA HIS A 5 -2.38 5.59 0.56
C HIS A 5 -1.94 4.44 1.47
N CYS A 6 -2.91 3.74 2.07
CA CYS A 6 -2.67 2.61 2.96
C CYS A 6 -3.47 1.37 2.51
N VAL A 7 -2.99 0.19 2.86
CA VAL A 7 -3.70 -1.09 2.68
C VAL A 7 -3.60 -1.93 3.95
N LYS A 8 -4.54 -2.84 4.17
CA LYS A 8 -4.43 -3.80 5.27
C LYS A 8 -3.39 -4.88 4.96
N CYS A 9 -2.59 -5.22 5.96
CA CYS A 9 -1.76 -6.40 5.96
C CYS A 9 -2.64 -7.64 5.79
N PHE A 10 -2.35 -8.51 4.83
CA PHE A 10 -3.14 -9.73 4.66
C PHE A 10 -2.88 -10.76 5.77
N LEU A 11 -1.80 -10.61 6.56
CA LEU A 11 -1.48 -11.49 7.67
C LEU A 11 -2.14 -11.05 8.99
N CYS A 12 -1.95 -9.79 9.40
CA CYS A 12 -2.44 -9.29 10.70
C CYS A 12 -3.52 -8.22 10.65
N GLY A 13 -3.91 -7.76 9.45
CA GLY A 13 -4.92 -6.72 9.29
C GLY A 13 -4.46 -5.29 9.58
N GLU A 14 -3.22 -5.07 10.05
CA GLU A 14 -2.65 -3.75 10.33
C GLU A 14 -2.65 -2.85 9.09
N TRP A 15 -2.87 -1.53 9.25
CA TRP A 15 -2.79 -0.59 8.14
C TRP A 15 -1.34 -0.27 7.80
N ILE A 16 -0.94 -0.60 6.58
CA ILE A 16 0.42 -0.39 6.07
C ILE A 16 0.41 0.76 5.07
N PRO A 17 1.23 1.81 5.28
CA PRO A 17 1.39 2.86 4.28
C PRO A 17 2.16 2.33 3.08
N ILE A 18 1.69 2.68 1.88
CA ILE A 18 2.41 2.42 0.64
C ILE A 18 3.53 3.44 0.52
N ARG A 19 4.76 2.96 0.45
CA ARG A 19 5.96 3.78 0.29
C ARG A 19 6.45 3.70 -1.16
N LYS A 20 7.29 4.66 -1.54
CA LYS A 20 7.95 4.69 -2.85
C LYS A 20 9.45 4.57 -2.66
N SER A 21 10.09 3.74 -3.47
CA SER A 21 11.54 3.65 -3.53
C SER A 21 12.13 4.89 -4.22
N LYS A 22 13.47 5.02 -4.22
CA LYS A 22 14.18 6.06 -4.98
C LYS A 22 13.88 6.02 -6.49
N LEU A 23 13.45 4.86 -7.00
CA LEU A 23 13.05 4.65 -8.39
C LEU A 23 11.52 4.78 -8.60
N ASN A 24 10.81 5.40 -7.64
CA ASN A 24 9.36 5.58 -7.66
C ASN A 24 8.55 4.27 -7.74
N ARG A 25 9.15 3.13 -7.34
CA ARG A 25 8.47 1.83 -7.27
C ARG A 25 7.80 1.67 -5.91
N PRO A 26 6.51 1.28 -5.86
CA PRO A 26 5.81 1.11 -4.61
C PRO A 26 6.29 -0.14 -3.86
N TYR A 27 6.40 -0.01 -2.54
CA TYR A 27 6.71 -1.12 -1.63
C TYR A 27 5.96 -0.95 -0.30
N LEU A 28 5.77 -2.05 0.41
CA LEU A 28 5.04 -2.11 1.68
C LEU A 28 5.87 -2.86 2.72
N VAL A 29 5.85 -2.37 3.95
CA VAL A 29 6.50 -3.01 5.10
C VAL A 29 5.54 -3.02 6.29
N CYS A 30 5.08 -4.20 6.69
CA CYS A 30 4.34 -4.39 7.92
C CYS A 30 5.31 -4.42 9.11
N ARG A 31 5.16 -3.50 10.06
CA ARG A 31 6.00 -3.50 11.27
C ARG A 31 5.62 -4.59 12.27
N THR A 32 4.36 -5.05 12.25
CA THR A 32 3.86 -6.09 13.17
C THR A 32 4.29 -7.48 12.74
N CYS A 33 4.16 -7.83 11.46
CA CYS A 33 4.48 -9.17 10.95
C CYS A 33 5.85 -9.27 10.26
N ALA A 34 6.61 -8.19 10.20
CA ALA A 34 7.85 -8.07 9.40
C ALA A 34 7.69 -8.38 7.89
N MET A 35 6.45 -8.52 7.41
CA MET A 35 6.16 -8.78 6.00
C MET A 35 6.59 -7.60 5.12
N THR A 36 7.31 -7.91 4.04
CA THR A 36 7.75 -6.94 3.06
C THR A 36 7.25 -7.33 1.67
N ILE A 37 6.65 -6.37 0.95
CA ILE A 37 6.13 -6.58 -0.41
C ILE A 37 6.77 -5.54 -1.34
N PHE A 38 7.41 -6.03 -2.41
CA PHE A 38 7.91 -5.20 -3.51
C PHE A 38 7.04 -5.39 -4.74
N VAL A 39 6.55 -4.30 -5.31
CA VAL A 39 5.72 -4.34 -6.51
C VAL A 39 6.52 -3.80 -7.69
N ASN A 40 7.12 -4.71 -8.45
CA ASN A 40 8.14 -4.37 -9.45
C ASN A 40 7.61 -4.30 -10.88
N SER A 41 6.62 -5.12 -11.24
CA SER A 41 6.04 -5.12 -12.59
C SER A 41 5.07 -3.95 -12.77
N GLU A 42 5.01 -3.39 -13.98
CA GLU A 42 4.09 -2.29 -14.29
C GLU A 42 2.63 -2.68 -14.06
N LYS A 43 2.26 -3.91 -14.44
CA LYS A 43 0.93 -4.48 -14.16
C LYS A 43 0.63 -4.45 -12.66
N GLY A 44 1.58 -4.91 -11.82
CA GLY A 44 1.41 -4.89 -10.37
C GLY A 44 1.27 -3.47 -9.81
N VAL A 45 2.09 -2.53 -10.28
CA VAL A 45 2.03 -1.12 -9.86
C VAL A 45 0.68 -0.50 -10.21
N ARG A 46 0.19 -0.76 -11.42
CA ARG A 46 -1.13 -0.30 -11.87
C ARG A 46 -2.25 -0.89 -11.02
N SER A 47 -2.25 -2.21 -10.79
CA SER A 47 -3.26 -2.86 -9.96
C SER A 47 -3.26 -2.35 -8.52
N LEU A 48 -2.09 -2.10 -7.92
CA LEU A 48 -2.00 -1.51 -6.59
C LEU A 48 -2.61 -0.09 -6.56
N LYS A 49 -2.31 0.73 -7.56
CA LYS A 49 -2.87 2.08 -7.67
C LYS A 49 -4.40 2.03 -7.79
N GLU A 50 -4.95 1.20 -8.65
CA GLU A 50 -6.40 1.01 -8.80
C GLU A 50 -7.06 0.52 -7.50
N LEU A 51 -6.40 -0.38 -6.76
CA LEU A 51 -6.88 -0.87 -5.47
C LEU A 51 -6.94 0.25 -4.42
N THR A 52 -5.91 1.09 -4.34
CA THR A 52 -5.86 2.20 -3.37
C THR A 52 -6.92 3.27 -3.64
N GLN A 53 -7.25 3.54 -4.91
CA GLN A 53 -8.33 4.46 -5.27
C GLN A 53 -9.71 3.94 -4.82
N LYS A 54 -9.93 2.63 -4.87
CA LYS A 54 -11.17 1.98 -4.38
C LYS A 54 -11.26 1.94 -2.86
N ILE A 55 -10.13 1.93 -2.16
CA ILE A 55 -10.10 2.01 -0.69
C ILE A 55 -10.36 3.46 -0.25
N ASP A 56 -9.79 4.46 -0.92
CA ASP A 56 -9.99 5.88 -0.56
C ASP A 56 -11.45 6.34 -0.72
N SER A 57 -12.24 5.69 -1.60
CA SER A 57 -13.67 5.94 -1.72
C SER A 57 -14.51 5.32 -0.60
N LYS A 58 -14.00 4.30 0.09
CA LYS A 58 -14.57 3.76 1.33
C LYS A 58 -13.85 4.41 2.50
N LYS A 59 -14.30 5.59 2.93
CA LYS A 59 -13.75 6.32 4.10
C LYS A 59 -13.45 5.37 5.25
N VAL A 60 -12.17 5.00 5.39
CA VAL A 60 -11.70 4.27 6.56
C VAL A 60 -11.55 5.34 7.63
N HIS A 61 -12.48 5.35 8.58
CA HIS A 61 -12.38 6.20 9.75
C HIS A 61 -11.27 5.65 10.66
N PHE A 62 -10.33 6.52 11.02
CA PHE A 62 -9.30 6.25 12.02
C PHE A 62 -9.88 6.43 13.42
#